data_AF-A0A3S9W6L1-F1
#
_entry.id   AF-A0A3S9W6L1-F1
#
_cell.length_a   1.000
_cell.length_b   1.000
_cell.length_c   1.000
_cell.angle_alpha   90.00
_cell.angle_beta   90.00
_cell.angle_gamma   90.00
#
_symmetry.space_group_name_H-M   'P 1'
#
loop_
_entity.id
_entity.type
_entity.pdbx_description
1 polymer ?
#
loop_
_entity_poly.entity_id
_entity_poly.type
_entity_poly.pdbx_seq_one_letter_code
_entity_poly.pdbx_strand_id
1 'polypeptide(L)'
;MMIARVRRSHLVVRAKRNPPEGGVLASYARRMDTNDIRWNDEARAKILSDSDRVLREAVVAVASSKDLTSDEAFAQLNGRLKDRFIDYEPGPDIRKYADAIVAGEFSEAS
;
A
#
# COMPACT_ATOMS: atom_id res chain seq x y z
N MET A 1 64.09 73.49 8.91
CA MET A 1 63.17 73.48 7.76
C MET A 1 62.26 72.26 7.92
N MET A 2 60.98 72.49 8.23
CA MET A 2 59.96 71.48 8.52
C MET A 2 59.61 70.65 7.29
N ILE A 3 59.58 69.31 7.39
CA ILE A 3 58.79 68.49 6.47
C ILE A 3 58.08 67.35 7.23
N ALA A 4 56.78 67.59 7.42
CA ALA A 4 55.61 66.70 7.47
C ALA A 4 55.72 65.25 8.01
N ARG A 5 54.97 65.03 9.09
CA ARG A 5 54.42 63.76 9.57
C ARG A 5 53.21 63.35 8.72
N VAL A 6 53.20 62.20 8.05
CA VAL A 6 51.99 61.61 7.45
C VAL A 6 51.95 60.09 7.68
N ARG A 7 50.73 59.56 7.80
CA ARG A 7 50.28 58.48 8.67
C ARG A 7 50.38 57.07 8.05
N ARG A 8 50.31 56.08 8.96
CA ARG A 8 49.92 54.67 8.74
C ARG A 8 48.85 54.51 7.66
N SER A 9 49.06 53.53 6.77
CA SER A 9 47.98 52.76 6.16
C SER A 9 48.39 51.29 6.13
N HIS A 10 47.82 50.51 7.05
CA HIS A 10 47.76 49.06 6.93
C HIS A 10 46.93 48.73 5.68
N LEU A 11 47.56 48.20 4.64
CA LEU A 11 46.84 47.60 3.54
C LEU A 11 46.35 46.22 4.00
N VAL A 12 45.14 46.18 4.55
CA VAL A 12 44.40 44.94 4.74
C VAL A 12 43.98 44.48 3.34
N VAL A 13 44.73 43.54 2.77
CA VAL A 13 44.30 42.81 1.57
C VAL A 13 43.13 41.93 2.00
N ARG A 14 41.91 42.47 1.91
CA ARG A 14 40.69 41.68 1.91
C ARG A 14 40.68 40.86 0.63
N ALA A 15 41.20 39.64 0.70
CA ALA A 15 40.86 38.63 -0.29
C ALA A 15 39.33 38.50 -0.31
N LYS A 16 38.69 38.96 -1.39
CA LYS A 16 37.32 38.55 -1.71
C LYS A 16 37.39 37.05 -1.96
N ARG A 17 37.13 36.25 -0.91
CA ARG A 17 36.62 34.89 -1.11
C ARG A 17 35.28 35.07 -1.80
N ASN A 18 35.26 34.90 -3.12
CA ASN A 18 34.04 34.49 -3.78
C ASN A 18 33.67 33.14 -3.15
N PRO A 19 32.52 33.00 -2.46
CA PRO A 19 32.03 31.66 -2.18
C PRO A 19 31.79 30.98 -3.53
N PRO A 20 32.12 29.69 -3.70
CA PRO A 20 31.57 28.94 -4.82
C PRO A 20 30.05 29.10 -4.73
N GLU A 21 29.44 29.48 -5.85
CA GLU A 21 28.00 29.62 -6.01
C GLU A 21 27.32 28.46 -5.29
N GLY A 22 26.49 28.80 -4.31
CA GLY A 22 25.79 27.85 -3.46
C GLY A 22 24.81 27.03 -4.28
N GLY A 23 25.31 25.96 -4.89
CA GLY A 23 24.53 24.81 -5.36
C GLY A 23 24.64 23.65 -4.38
N VAL A 24 24.87 23.93 -3.09
CA VAL A 24 24.94 22.93 -2.05
C VAL A 24 23.52 22.75 -1.50
N LEU A 25 22.91 21.62 -1.86
CA LEU A 25 21.86 20.93 -1.11
C LEU A 25 20.46 21.56 -1.12
N ALA A 26 19.94 21.87 -2.30
CA ALA A 26 18.53 21.61 -2.52
C ALA A 26 18.35 20.10 -2.81
N SER A 27 18.75 19.25 -1.86
CA SER A 27 18.04 18.00 -1.65
C SER A 27 16.62 18.39 -1.27
N TYR A 28 15.83 18.78 -2.26
CA TYR A 28 14.40 18.56 -2.21
C TYR A 28 14.33 17.08 -1.86
N ALA A 29 13.99 16.78 -0.61
CA ALA A 29 13.19 15.60 -0.36
C ALA A 29 12.06 15.75 -1.37
N ARG A 30 12.20 15.09 -2.53
CA ARG A 30 11.19 15.10 -3.57
C ARG A 30 10.01 14.49 -2.85
N ARG A 31 9.09 15.35 -2.43
CA ARG A 31 7.88 14.90 -1.76
C ARG A 31 7.25 13.94 -2.76
N MET A 32 7.02 12.72 -2.31
CA MET A 32 6.39 11.71 -3.14
C MET A 32 5.05 12.28 -3.61
N ASP A 33 4.77 12.20 -4.91
CA ASP A 33 3.44 12.53 -5.40
C ASP A 33 2.48 11.49 -4.81
N THR A 34 1.38 11.94 -4.21
CA THR A 34 0.39 11.03 -3.64
C THR A 34 -0.21 10.10 -4.69
N ASN A 35 -0.22 10.48 -5.96
CA ASN A 35 -0.67 9.64 -7.07
C ASN A 35 0.28 8.47 -7.37
N ASP A 36 1.55 8.56 -6.94
CA ASP A 36 2.52 7.47 -7.06
C ASP A 36 2.37 6.44 -5.93
N ILE A 37 1.53 6.71 -4.92
CA ILE A 37 1.26 5.79 -3.81
C ILE A 37 0.33 4.69 -4.30
N ARG A 38 0.93 3.61 -4.79
CA ARG A 38 0.24 2.39 -5.19
C ARG A 38 1.12 1.19 -4.92
N TRP A 39 0.48 0.05 -4.69
CA TRP A 39 1.18 -1.22 -4.82
C TRP A 39 1.73 -1.38 -6.25
N ASN A 40 2.97 -1.84 -6.33
CA ASN A 40 3.52 -2.37 -7.57
C ASN A 40 2.72 -3.61 -8.01
N ASP A 41 2.95 -4.07 -9.23
CA ASP A 41 2.12 -5.12 -9.82
C ASP A 41 2.30 -6.48 -9.12
N GLU A 42 3.51 -6.77 -8.63
CA GLU A 42 3.79 -7.99 -7.86
C GLU A 42 3.01 -8.03 -6.54
N ALA A 43 3.08 -6.96 -5.75
CA ALA A 43 2.34 -6.84 -4.50
C ALA A 43 0.83 -6.87 -4.75
N ARG A 44 0.37 -6.23 -5.83
CA ARG A 44 -1.05 -6.26 -6.23
C ARG A 44 -1.52 -7.67 -6.59
N ALA A 45 -0.73 -8.40 -7.38
CA ALA A 45 -1.04 -9.79 -7.72
C ALA A 45 -1.10 -10.68 -6.47
N LYS A 46 -0.18 -10.46 -5.52
CA LYS A 46 -0.19 -11.17 -4.23
C LYS A 46 -1.45 -10.87 -3.42
N ILE A 47 -1.84 -9.60 -3.28
CA ILE A 47 -3.05 -9.19 -2.54
C ILE A 47 -4.31 -9.84 -3.14
N LEU A 48 -4.41 -9.87 -4.48
CA LEU A 48 -5.52 -10.52 -5.17
C LEU A 48 -5.52 -12.04 -4.92
N SER A 49 -4.36 -12.69 -5.06
CA SER A 49 -4.23 -14.12 -4.78
C SER A 49 -4.57 -14.48 -3.32
N ASP A 50 -4.21 -13.64 -2.35
CA ASP A 50 -4.55 -13.85 -0.95
C ASP A 50 -6.06 -13.67 -0.72
N SER A 51 -6.67 -12.72 -1.40
CA SER A 51 -8.13 -12.50 -1.37
C SER A 51 -8.89 -13.71 -1.94
N ASP A 52 -8.45 -14.24 -3.09
CA ASP A 52 -9.01 -15.45 -3.69
C ASP A 52 -8.85 -16.67 -2.78
N ARG A 53 -7.72 -16.76 -2.08
CA ARG A 53 -7.47 -17.83 -1.11
C ARG A 53 -8.43 -17.75 0.07
N VAL A 54 -8.69 -16.57 0.62
CA VAL A 54 -9.68 -16.36 1.69
C VAL A 54 -11.07 -16.82 1.26
N LEU A 55 -11.50 -16.46 0.04
CA LEU A 55 -12.77 -16.91 -0.51
C LEU A 55 -12.83 -18.44 -0.63
N ARG A 56 -11.79 -19.06 -1.18
CA ARG A 56 -11.71 -20.51 -1.38
C ARG A 56 -11.73 -21.26 -0.05
N GLU A 57 -10.97 -20.80 0.94
CA GLU A 57 -10.95 -21.36 2.30
C GLU A 57 -12.35 -21.30 2.94
N ALA A 58 -13.07 -20.19 2.78
CA ALA A 58 -14.43 -20.05 3.29
C ALA A 58 -15.41 -21.01 2.61
N VAL A 59 -15.38 -21.10 1.28
CA VAL A 59 -16.24 -22.00 0.50
C VAL A 59 -16.01 -23.45 0.87
N VAL A 60 -14.74 -23.91 0.88
CA VAL A 60 -14.39 -25.29 1.24
C VAL A 60 -14.85 -25.60 2.66
N ALA A 61 -14.63 -24.69 3.62
CA ALA A 61 -15.03 -24.92 5.01
C ALA A 61 -16.55 -25.01 5.20
N VAL A 62 -17.35 -24.26 4.43
CA VAL A 62 -18.82 -24.37 4.47
C VAL A 62 -19.28 -25.63 3.73
N ALA A 63 -18.64 -25.98 2.62
CA ALA A 63 -18.94 -27.20 1.85
C ALA A 63 -18.74 -28.49 2.66
N SER A 64 -17.82 -28.51 3.63
CA SER A 64 -17.62 -29.65 4.54
C SER A 64 -18.77 -29.85 5.55
N SER A 65 -19.70 -28.89 5.66
CA SER A 65 -20.87 -29.00 6.54
C SER A 65 -21.99 -29.76 5.84
N LYS A 66 -22.70 -30.64 6.57
CA LYS A 66 -23.82 -31.42 6.02
C LYS A 66 -25.16 -30.72 6.25
N ASP A 67 -26.11 -31.02 5.37
CA ASP A 67 -27.53 -30.66 5.51
C ASP A 67 -27.82 -29.15 5.63
N LEU A 68 -27.06 -28.31 4.92
CA LEU A 68 -27.31 -26.87 4.85
C LEU A 68 -28.34 -26.53 3.77
N THR A 69 -29.19 -25.54 4.05
CA THR A 69 -29.94 -24.80 3.02
C THR A 69 -29.05 -23.73 2.37
N SER A 70 -29.46 -23.21 1.20
CA SER A 70 -28.69 -22.17 0.51
C SER A 70 -28.62 -20.87 1.31
N ASP A 71 -29.68 -20.53 2.04
CA ASP A 71 -29.71 -19.35 2.91
C ASP A 71 -28.76 -19.50 4.11
N GLU A 72 -28.68 -20.69 4.70
CA GLU A 72 -27.73 -20.98 5.77
C GLU A 72 -26.28 -20.98 5.26
N ALA A 73 -26.02 -21.58 4.09
CA ALA A 73 -24.70 -21.53 3.45
C ALA A 73 -24.30 -20.09 3.13
N PHE A 74 -25.21 -19.28 2.59
CA PHE A 74 -25.00 -17.85 2.33
C PHE A 74 -24.69 -17.07 3.61
N ALA A 75 -25.45 -17.29 4.68
CA ALA A 75 -25.22 -16.65 5.97
C ALA A 75 -23.85 -17.03 6.56
N GLN A 76 -23.45 -18.29 6.46
CA GLN A 76 -22.14 -18.77 6.92
C GLN A 76 -20.98 -18.18 6.11
N LEU A 77 -21.10 -18.12 4.78
CA LEU A 77 -20.07 -17.49 3.94
C LEU A 77 -19.88 -16.02 4.33
N ASN A 78 -20.97 -15.26 4.47
CA ASN A 78 -20.89 -13.86 4.90
C ASN A 78 -20.27 -13.71 6.30
N GLY A 79 -20.65 -14.58 7.24
CA GLY A 79 -20.07 -14.59 8.58
C GLY A 79 -18.56 -14.82 8.60
N ARG A 80 -18.05 -15.64 7.66
CA ARG A 80 -16.61 -15.93 7.52
C ARG A 80 -15.83 -14.83 6.80
N LEU A 81 -16.47 -14.11 5.87
CA LEU A 81 -15.80 -13.14 4.99
C LEU A 81 -15.82 -11.71 5.54
N LYS A 82 -16.89 -11.30 6.24
CA LYS A 82 -17.10 -9.89 6.64
C LYS A 82 -15.95 -9.26 7.43
N ASP A 83 -15.25 -10.03 8.26
CA ASP A 83 -14.17 -9.53 9.11
C ASP A 83 -12.77 -9.72 8.47
N ARG A 84 -12.72 -10.23 7.22
CA ARG A 84 -11.48 -10.52 6.48
C ARG A 84 -11.12 -9.45 5.46
N PHE A 85 -12.04 -8.53 5.17
CA PHE A 85 -11.86 -7.42 4.23
C PHE A 85 -12.20 -6.09 4.92
N ILE A 86 -11.51 -5.02 4.52
CA ILE A 86 -11.68 -3.69 5.12
C ILE A 86 -13.07 -3.12 4.84
N ASP A 87 -13.58 -3.35 3.63
CA ASP A 87 -14.88 -2.86 3.16
C ASP A 87 -15.61 -4.01 2.46
N TYR A 88 -16.09 -4.97 3.25
CA TYR A 88 -16.74 -6.15 2.72
C TYR A 88 -18.17 -5.84 2.31
N GLU A 89 -18.48 -6.08 1.03
CA GLU A 89 -19.84 -6.12 0.52
C GLU A 89 -20.12 -7.50 -0.10
N PRO A 90 -21.25 -8.14 0.24
CA PRO A 90 -21.63 -9.39 -0.40
C PRO A 90 -21.92 -9.19 -1.89
N GLY A 91 -21.01 -9.70 -2.73
CA GLY A 91 -21.21 -9.77 -4.17
C GLY A 91 -22.14 -10.91 -4.60
N PRO A 92 -22.59 -10.92 -5.87
CA PRO A 92 -23.42 -11.99 -6.43
C PRO A 92 -22.77 -13.38 -6.36
N ASP A 93 -21.44 -13.43 -6.35
CA ASP A 93 -20.68 -14.68 -6.26
C ASP A 93 -20.93 -15.44 -4.96
N ILE A 94 -21.21 -14.75 -3.85
CA ILE A 94 -21.46 -15.42 -2.56
C ILE A 94 -22.74 -16.27 -2.64
N ARG A 95 -23.77 -15.77 -3.35
CA ARG A 95 -25.00 -16.53 -3.55
C ARG A 95 -24.77 -17.72 -4.47
N LYS A 96 -24.03 -17.52 -5.56
CA LYS A 96 -23.61 -18.59 -6.48
C LYS A 96 -22.90 -19.73 -5.73
N TYR A 97 -21.97 -19.41 -4.83
CA TYR A 97 -21.27 -20.43 -4.07
C TYR A 97 -22.14 -21.13 -3.02
N ALA A 98 -23.06 -20.40 -2.38
CA ALA A 98 -24.02 -21.00 -1.47
C ALA A 98 -24.90 -22.04 -2.18
N ASP A 99 -25.39 -21.73 -3.37
CA ASP A 99 -26.18 -22.65 -4.19
C ASP A 99 -25.36 -23.88 -4.61
N ALA A 100 -24.12 -23.66 -5.07
CA ALA A 100 -23.20 -24.74 -5.47
C ALA A 100 -22.81 -25.66 -4.30
N ILE A 101 -22.70 -25.12 -3.07
CA ILE A 101 -22.44 -25.90 -1.85
C ILE A 101 -23.59 -26.87 -1.60
N VAL A 102 -24.83 -26.38 -1.65
CA VAL A 102 -26.03 -27.22 -1.41
C VAL A 102 -26.23 -28.24 -2.51
N ALA A 103 -25.88 -27.90 -3.75
CA ALA A 103 -25.90 -28.82 -4.87
C ALA A 103 -24.78 -29.89 -4.82
N GLY A 104 -23.81 -29.76 -3.89
CA GLY A 104 -22.69 -30.69 -3.78
C GLY A 104 -21.69 -30.60 -4.94
N GLU A 105 -21.58 -29.44 -5.59
CA GLU A 105 -20.74 -29.25 -6.78
C GLU A 105 -19.23 -29.18 -6.46
N PHE A 106 -18.87 -29.11 -5.18
CA PHE A 106 -17.48 -29.11 -4.73
C PHE A 106 -17.06 -30.53 -4.37
N SER A 107 -16.22 -31.14 -5.21
CA SER A 107 -15.47 -32.34 -4.84
C SER A 107 -14.45 -31.98 -3.77
N GLU A 108 -14.38 -32.76 -2.69
CA GLU A 108 -13.13 -32.84 -1.93
C GLU A 108 -12.06 -33.26 -2.94
N ALA A 109 -10.95 -32.51 -3.03
CA ALA A 109 -9.84 -32.94 -3.86
C ALA A 109 -9.35 -34.28 -3.27
N SER A 110 -9.70 -35.38 -3.93
CA SER A 110 -9.36 -36.73 -3.50
C SER A 110 -7.87 -37.02 -3.63
#